data_AF-E1R0K0-F1
#
_entry.id   AF-E1R0K0-F1
#
_cell.length_a   1.000
_cell.length_b   1.000
_cell.length_c   1.000
_cell.angle_alpha   90.00
_cell.angle_beta   90.00
_cell.angle_gamma   90.00
#
_symmetry.space_group_name_H-M   'P 1'
#
loop_
_entity.id
_entity.type
_entity.pdbx_description
1 polymer ?
#
loop_
_entity_poly.entity_id
_entity_poly.type
_entity_poly.pdbx_seq_one_letter_code
_entity_poly.pdbx_strand_id
1 'polypeptide(L)'
;MAYLRGGSTKNVVLVGKLYDNATFEGKEKDDGTRTKGGQFVDFEIARFVDANGKKVNENQPPQFNPSLRNTKSITRENTFDRGVAYNEDELASFLAAAGPNIETISNHKTGQQVGKLIVLQADVLPSKTGEGQSYLRVNHKSAVSISDIALPENIREAQYTGVQNDIASLQAEKKAKDDASKAPEAEAVAEVEKDAVPNF
;
A
#
# COMPACT_ATOMS: atom_id res chain seq x y z
N MET A 1 -6.56 10.18 1.95
CA MET A 1 -5.46 9.28 1.51
C MET A 1 -4.14 10.04 1.54
N ALA A 2 -3.19 9.65 2.41
CA ALA A 2 -1.83 10.18 2.35
C ALA A 2 -1.13 9.60 1.13
N TYR A 3 -0.86 10.46 0.13
CA TYR A 3 0.05 10.16 -0.97
C TYR A 3 1.44 10.61 -0.53
N LEU A 4 2.45 9.72 -0.59
CA LEU A 4 3.84 10.12 -0.44
C LEU A 4 4.18 11.06 -1.61
N ARG A 5 4.14 12.37 -1.36
CA ARG A 5 4.47 13.40 -2.35
C ARG A 5 5.99 13.46 -2.51
N GLY A 6 6.55 12.65 -3.40
CA GLY A 6 7.86 12.84 -4.06
C GLY A 6 9.12 13.03 -3.20
N GLY A 7 9.00 13.03 -1.87
CA GLY A 7 10.09 13.21 -0.92
C GLY A 7 10.52 11.89 -0.29
N SER A 8 11.75 11.85 0.21
CA SER A 8 12.20 10.76 1.05
C SER A 8 11.30 10.67 2.28
N THR A 9 10.87 9.46 2.63
CA THR A 9 10.06 9.18 3.82
C THR A 9 10.79 8.18 4.67
N LYS A 10 10.95 8.49 5.95
CA LYS A 10 11.70 7.64 6.88
C LYS A 10 10.80 6.63 7.59
N ASN A 11 11.39 5.53 8.04
CA ASN A 11 10.77 4.60 8.99
C ASN A 11 9.40 4.04 8.52
N VAL A 12 9.25 3.81 7.22
CA VAL A 12 8.01 3.31 6.63
C VAL A 12 7.91 1.81 6.83
N VAL A 13 6.77 1.34 7.32
CA VAL A 13 6.46 -0.09 7.38
C VAL A 13 6.02 -0.54 5.99
N LEU A 14 6.72 -1.54 5.47
CA LEU A 14 6.63 -1.97 4.07
C LEU A 14 6.35 -3.47 4.00
N VAL A 15 5.55 -3.84 3.00
CA VAL A 15 5.40 -5.23 2.58
C VAL A 15 6.03 -5.40 1.21
N GLY A 16 7.02 -6.30 1.11
CA GLY A 16 7.65 -6.68 -0.14
C GLY A 16 7.10 -8.01 -0.64
N LYS A 17 6.67 -8.05 -1.90
CA LYS A 17 6.29 -9.28 -2.61
C LYS A 17 7.42 -9.70 -3.53
N LEU A 18 8.05 -10.84 -3.21
CA LEU A 18 9.19 -11.42 -3.92
C LEU A 18 8.71 -12.69 -4.63
N TYR A 19 8.45 -12.61 -5.94
CA TYR A 19 8.02 -13.79 -6.70
C TYR A 19 9.23 -14.54 -7.25
N ASP A 20 9.29 -15.86 -7.06
CA ASP A 20 10.47 -16.67 -7.39
C ASP A 20 10.87 -16.58 -8.88
N ASN A 21 9.91 -16.26 -9.77
CA ASN A 21 10.14 -16.10 -11.21
C ASN A 21 10.46 -14.65 -11.65
N ALA A 22 10.49 -13.68 -10.74
CA ALA A 22 10.70 -12.27 -11.05
C ALA A 22 12.19 -11.87 -10.99
N THR A 23 13.08 -12.71 -11.51
CA THR A 23 14.54 -12.50 -11.47
C THR A 23 15.05 -11.83 -12.74
N PHE A 24 16.23 -11.20 -12.65
CA PHE A 24 16.98 -10.73 -13.81
C PHE A 24 18.45 -11.13 -13.70
N GLU A 25 19.03 -11.48 -14.84
CA GLU A 25 20.44 -11.83 -14.91
C GLU A 25 21.32 -10.59 -14.96
N GLY A 26 22.46 -10.68 -14.27
CA GLY A 26 23.52 -9.69 -14.35
C GLY A 26 24.23 -9.72 -15.69
N LYS A 27 24.62 -8.56 -16.23
CA LYS A 27 25.31 -8.42 -17.52
C LYS A 27 26.77 -8.03 -17.32
N GLU A 28 27.66 -8.62 -18.12
CA GLU A 28 29.02 -8.10 -18.26
C GLU A 28 28.99 -6.74 -18.95
N LYS A 29 29.85 -5.83 -18.47
CA LYS A 29 30.09 -4.53 -19.07
C LYS A 29 31.40 -4.58 -19.87
N ASP A 30 31.56 -3.63 -20.78
CA ASP A 30 32.75 -3.51 -21.64
C ASP A 30 34.06 -3.31 -20.85
N ASP A 31 33.98 -2.88 -19.60
CA ASP A 31 35.12 -2.70 -18.69
C ASP A 31 35.53 -3.99 -17.93
N GLY A 32 34.91 -5.14 -18.25
CA GLY A 32 35.16 -6.41 -17.59
C GLY A 32 34.50 -6.55 -16.21
N THR A 33 33.77 -5.53 -15.74
CA THR A 33 32.96 -5.63 -14.52
C THR A 33 31.57 -6.19 -14.84
N ARG A 34 30.92 -6.83 -13.87
CA ARG A 34 29.59 -7.41 -14.03
C ARG A 34 28.56 -6.66 -13.20
N THR A 35 27.43 -6.28 -13.80
CA THR A 35 26.26 -5.88 -13.01
C THR A 35 25.73 -7.12 -12.31
N LYS A 36 25.52 -7.04 -10.99
CA LYS A 36 24.93 -8.16 -10.24
C LYS A 36 23.51 -8.42 -10.74
N GLY A 37 23.14 -9.70 -10.79
CA GLY A 37 21.75 -10.10 -10.98
C GLY A 37 20.89 -9.70 -9.79
N GLY A 38 19.62 -10.07 -9.86
CA GLY A 38 18.72 -9.78 -8.75
C GLY A 38 17.27 -10.12 -9.04
N GLN A 39 16.39 -9.43 -8.33
CA GLN A 39 14.96 -9.68 -8.38
C GLN A 39 14.16 -8.37 -8.40
N PHE A 40 13.02 -8.40 -9.08
CA PHE A 40 12.02 -7.35 -8.98
C PHE A 40 11.15 -7.58 -7.74
N VAL A 41 11.05 -6.56 -6.90
CA VAL A 41 10.25 -6.60 -5.68
C VAL A 41 9.15 -5.54 -5.75
N ASP A 42 7.91 -5.95 -5.54
CA ASP A 42 6.77 -5.04 -5.39
C ASP A 42 6.62 -4.68 -3.91
N PHE A 43 7.03 -3.46 -3.56
CA PHE A 43 6.88 -2.92 -2.22
C PHE A 43 5.62 -2.07 -2.12
N GLU A 44 4.84 -2.33 -1.08
CA GLU A 44 3.61 -1.61 -0.73
C GLU A 44 3.72 -1.05 0.68
N ILE A 45 3.14 0.13 0.92
CA ILE A 45 3.07 0.72 2.26
C ILE A 45 2.01 -0.03 3.07
N ALA A 46 2.38 -0.49 4.26
CA ALA A 46 1.45 -1.04 5.22
C ALA A 46 0.67 0.09 5.90
N ARG A 47 -0.67 0.10 5.77
CA ARG A 47 -1.55 1.14 6.32
C ARG A 47 -2.22 0.79 7.64
N PHE A 48 -1.89 -0.35 8.25
CA PHE A 48 -2.34 -0.64 9.61
C PHE A 48 -1.52 0.11 10.67
N VAL A 49 -0.43 0.77 10.28
CA VAL A 49 0.40 1.61 11.14
C VAL A 49 0.58 3.00 10.53
N ASP A 50 0.48 4.04 11.36
CA ASP A 50 0.72 5.42 10.97
C ASP A 50 2.22 5.73 10.91
N ALA A 51 2.58 6.95 10.49
CA ALA A 51 3.96 7.40 10.41
C ALA A 51 4.72 7.43 11.76
N ASN A 52 4.00 7.24 12.88
CA ASN A 52 4.55 7.17 14.23
C ASN A 52 4.58 5.73 14.78
N GLY A 53 4.28 4.73 13.95
CA GLY A 53 4.24 3.33 14.35
C GLY A 53 3.01 2.95 15.20
N LYS A 54 1.98 3.80 15.26
CA LYS A 54 0.73 3.50 15.98
C LYS A 54 -0.28 2.82 15.05
N LYS A 55 -1.05 1.86 15.58
CA LYS A 55 -2.14 1.26 14.81
C LYS A 55 -3.13 2.34 14.36
N VAL A 56 -3.40 2.41 13.06
CA VAL A 56 -4.29 3.43 12.49
C VAL A 56 -5.75 3.23 12.96
N ASN A 57 -6.16 1.97 13.14
CA ASN A 57 -7.44 1.57 13.71
C ASN A 57 -7.35 0.11 14.17
N GLU A 58 -7.66 -0.18 15.44
CA GLU A 58 -7.61 -1.55 16.00
C GLU A 58 -8.63 -2.51 15.38
N ASN A 59 -9.72 -1.96 14.83
CA ASN A 59 -10.82 -2.74 14.24
C ASN A 59 -10.73 -2.83 12.71
N GLN A 60 -9.76 -2.16 12.08
CA GLN A 60 -9.62 -2.15 10.63
C GLN A 60 -8.68 -3.28 10.19
N PRO A 61 -9.06 -4.10 9.19
CA PRO A 61 -8.15 -5.09 8.66
C PRO A 61 -6.94 -4.39 8.03
N PRO A 62 -5.74 -4.97 8.14
CA PRO A 62 -4.54 -4.49 7.47
C PRO A 62 -4.73 -4.25 5.97
N GLN A 63 -4.43 -3.03 5.53
CA GLN A 63 -4.45 -2.63 4.13
C GLN A 63 -3.06 -2.30 3.63
N PHE A 64 -2.82 -2.60 2.35
CA PHE A 64 -1.53 -2.42 1.69
C PHE A 64 -1.78 -1.58 0.44
N ASN A 65 -1.32 -0.33 0.46
CA ASN A 65 -1.65 0.64 -0.58
C ASN A 65 -0.76 1.90 -0.47
N PRO A 66 -0.33 2.55 -1.58
CA PRO A 66 -0.10 2.05 -2.94
C PRO A 66 1.31 1.43 -3.08
N SER A 67 1.55 0.70 -4.19
CA SER A 67 2.89 0.27 -4.59
C SER A 67 3.83 1.47 -4.79
N LEU A 68 5.10 1.29 -4.43
CA LEU A 68 6.12 2.34 -4.58
C LEU A 68 6.49 2.65 -6.04
N ARG A 69 6.15 1.73 -6.96
CA ARG A 69 6.25 1.92 -8.41
C ARG A 69 4.94 1.48 -9.07
N ASN A 70 4.51 2.26 -10.05
CA ASN A 70 3.35 1.93 -10.87
C ASN A 70 3.54 2.53 -12.26
N THR A 71 4.27 1.82 -13.13
CA THR A 71 4.61 2.29 -14.48
C THR A 71 3.94 1.39 -15.52
N LYS A 72 3.46 1.95 -16.63
CA LYS A 72 2.86 1.14 -17.71
C LYS A 72 3.86 0.09 -18.17
N SER A 73 3.45 -1.17 -18.23
CA SER A 73 4.32 -2.26 -18.67
C SER A 73 4.66 -2.10 -20.14
N ILE A 74 5.95 -2.20 -20.45
CA ILE A 74 6.46 -2.11 -21.82
C ILE A 74 6.18 -3.43 -22.57
N THR A 75 6.13 -4.54 -21.84
CA THR A 75 6.05 -5.90 -22.41
C THR A 75 4.64 -6.47 -22.46
N ARG A 76 3.70 -5.88 -21.72
CA ARG A 76 2.35 -6.40 -21.55
C ARG A 76 1.34 -5.28 -21.65
N GLU A 77 0.65 -5.24 -22.78
CA GLU A 77 -0.39 -4.27 -23.08
C GLU A 77 -1.44 -4.25 -21.95
N ASN A 78 -1.78 -3.06 -21.46
CA ASN A 78 -2.73 -2.82 -20.36
C ASN A 78 -2.37 -3.40 -18.99
N THR A 79 -1.10 -3.74 -18.74
CA THR A 79 -0.63 -4.08 -17.38
C THR A 79 0.34 -3.02 -16.86
N PHE A 80 0.47 -2.93 -15.54
CA PHE A 80 1.42 -2.06 -14.88
C PHE A 80 2.54 -2.87 -14.22
N ASP A 81 3.78 -2.42 -14.41
CA ASP A 81 4.95 -2.92 -13.71
C ASP A 81 5.04 -2.23 -12.35
N ARG A 82 4.88 -3.03 -11.30
CA ARG A 82 4.98 -2.60 -9.90
C ARG A 82 6.32 -2.93 -9.25
N GLY A 83 7.06 -3.86 -9.86
CA GLY A 83 8.34 -4.32 -9.35
C GLY A 83 9.46 -3.30 -9.54
N VAL A 84 10.26 -3.12 -8.49
CA VAL A 84 11.52 -2.37 -8.51
C VAL A 84 12.67 -3.38 -8.48
N ALA A 85 13.66 -3.21 -9.35
CA ALA A 85 14.81 -4.11 -9.43
C ALA A 85 15.78 -3.88 -8.26
N TYR A 86 16.07 -4.91 -7.48
CA TYR A 86 17.09 -4.92 -6.44
C TYR A 86 18.10 -6.01 -6.73
N ASN A 87 19.39 -5.72 -6.51
CA ASN A 87 20.44 -6.71 -6.69
C ASN A 87 20.48 -7.70 -5.51
N GLU A 88 21.27 -8.75 -5.65
CA GLU A 88 21.42 -9.81 -4.64
C GLU A 88 21.80 -9.30 -3.23
N ASP A 89 22.69 -8.31 -3.11
CA ASP A 89 23.10 -7.78 -1.80
C ASP A 89 21.97 -7.00 -1.12
N GLU A 90 21.24 -6.21 -1.92
CA GLU A 90 20.06 -5.48 -1.45
C GLU A 90 18.97 -6.46 -1.01
N LEU A 91 18.77 -7.52 -1.78
CA LEU A 91 17.79 -8.57 -1.50
C LEU A 91 18.13 -9.32 -0.20
N ALA A 92 19.40 -9.68 -0.01
CA ALA A 92 19.90 -10.29 1.22
C ALA A 92 19.68 -9.37 2.43
N SER A 93 19.91 -8.05 2.27
CA SER A 93 19.67 -7.07 3.32
C SER A 93 18.19 -7.01 3.73
N PHE A 94 17.27 -7.06 2.76
CA PHE A 94 15.83 -7.09 3.06
C PHE A 94 15.38 -8.37 3.76
N LEU A 95 15.90 -9.52 3.34
CA LEU A 95 15.57 -10.81 3.96
C LEU A 95 16.11 -10.88 5.40
N ALA A 96 17.34 -10.40 5.63
CA ALA A 96 17.92 -10.31 6.95
C ALA A 96 17.13 -9.35 7.85
N ALA A 97 16.70 -8.20 7.32
CA ALA A 97 15.88 -7.24 8.04
C ALA A 97 14.50 -7.80 8.37
N ALA A 98 13.83 -8.49 7.45
CA ALA A 98 12.52 -9.07 7.69
C ALA A 98 12.56 -10.12 8.81
N GLY A 99 13.63 -10.92 8.89
CA GLY A 99 13.83 -11.90 9.97
C GLY A 99 12.66 -12.89 10.05
N PRO A 100 11.93 -12.97 11.18
CA PRO A 100 10.77 -13.87 11.32
C PRO A 100 9.54 -13.41 10.52
N ASN A 101 9.52 -12.17 10.03
CA ASN A 101 8.37 -11.57 9.33
C ASN A 101 8.37 -11.93 7.83
N ILE A 102 8.53 -13.21 7.53
CA ILE A 102 8.57 -13.76 6.18
C ILE A 102 7.49 -14.83 6.05
N GLU A 103 6.57 -14.63 5.11
CA GLU A 103 5.53 -15.61 4.76
C GLU A 103 5.77 -16.19 3.38
N THR A 104 5.42 -17.47 3.21
CA THR A 104 5.46 -18.12 1.90
C THR A 104 4.26 -17.70 1.07
N ILE A 105 4.50 -17.31 -0.19
CA ILE A 105 3.44 -17.12 -1.17
C ILE A 105 3.22 -18.44 -1.89
N SER A 106 2.04 -19.03 -1.72
CA SER A 106 1.65 -20.25 -2.44
C SER A 106 0.72 -19.98 -3.62
N ASN A 107 0.82 -20.81 -4.65
CA ASN A 107 -0.14 -20.89 -5.74
C ASN A 107 -1.45 -21.48 -5.22
N HIS A 108 -2.55 -20.75 -5.35
CA HIS A 108 -3.86 -21.16 -4.86
C HIS A 108 -4.41 -22.45 -5.49
N LYS A 109 -3.93 -22.84 -6.69
CA LYS A 109 -4.37 -24.05 -7.38
C LYS A 109 -3.51 -25.26 -7.05
N THR A 110 -2.19 -25.07 -6.97
CA THR A 110 -1.22 -26.18 -6.85
C THR A 110 -0.65 -26.33 -5.44
N GLY A 111 -0.85 -25.35 -4.56
CA GLY A 111 -0.22 -25.30 -3.23
C GLY A 111 1.29 -25.05 -3.25
N GLN A 112 1.92 -25.02 -4.42
CA GLN A 112 3.35 -24.82 -4.56
C GLN A 112 3.74 -23.40 -4.17
N GLN A 113 4.89 -23.25 -3.52
CA GLN A 113 5.50 -21.94 -3.30
C GLN A 113 5.80 -21.29 -4.66
N VAL A 114 5.46 -20.01 -4.78
CA VAL A 114 5.75 -19.16 -5.94
C VAL A 114 6.42 -17.84 -5.54
N GLY A 115 6.74 -17.67 -4.25
CA GLY A 115 7.41 -16.49 -3.74
C GLY A 115 7.40 -16.37 -2.23
N LYS A 116 7.78 -15.19 -1.76
CA LYS A 116 7.79 -14.78 -0.36
C LYS A 116 7.17 -13.40 -0.19
N LEU A 117 6.46 -13.22 0.91
CA LEU A 117 6.03 -11.93 1.40
C LEU A 117 6.92 -11.58 2.58
N ILE A 118 7.55 -10.41 2.55
CA ILE A 118 8.41 -9.93 3.63
C ILE A 118 7.81 -8.67 4.22
N VAL A 119 7.94 -8.50 5.53
CA VAL A 119 7.56 -7.27 6.21
C VAL A 119 8.78 -6.70 6.93
N LEU A 120 9.07 -5.43 6.67
CA LEU A 120 10.21 -4.73 7.23
C LEU A 120 9.90 -3.25 7.38
N GLN A 121 10.72 -2.56 8.16
CA GLN A 121 10.70 -1.11 8.25
C GLN A 121 11.94 -0.54 7.56
N ALA A 122 11.77 0.47 6.72
CA ALA A 122 12.88 1.12 6.03
C ALA A 122 12.53 2.54 5.58
N ASP A 123 13.55 3.28 5.20
CA ASP A 123 13.40 4.55 4.49
C ASP A 123 13.06 4.30 3.02
N VAL A 124 12.25 5.19 2.47
CA VAL A 124 11.87 5.23 1.06
C VAL A 124 12.47 6.49 0.45
N LEU A 125 13.09 6.34 -0.72
CA LEU A 125 13.80 7.39 -1.45
C LEU A 125 13.20 7.61 -2.84
N PRO A 126 13.15 8.86 -3.34
CA PRO A 126 12.81 9.11 -4.73
C PRO A 126 13.89 8.55 -5.66
N SER A 127 13.46 7.98 -6.78
CA SER A 127 14.30 7.40 -7.83
C SER A 127 13.68 7.67 -9.21
N LYS A 128 14.45 7.45 -10.28
CA LYS A 128 13.99 7.62 -11.66
C LYS A 128 14.36 6.43 -12.53
N THR A 129 13.49 6.08 -13.47
CA THR A 129 13.81 5.09 -14.50
C THR A 129 14.79 5.71 -15.51
N GLY A 130 15.40 4.89 -16.38
CA GLY A 130 16.22 5.40 -17.49
C GLY A 130 15.45 6.33 -18.44
N GLU A 131 14.11 6.24 -18.45
CA GLU A 131 13.20 7.08 -19.24
C GLU A 131 12.74 8.33 -18.47
N GLY A 132 13.28 8.60 -17.28
CA GLY A 132 12.97 9.79 -16.48
C GLY A 132 11.70 9.71 -15.64
N GLN A 133 10.96 8.59 -15.66
CA GLN A 133 9.78 8.41 -14.82
C GLN A 133 10.18 8.29 -13.35
N SER A 134 9.57 9.11 -12.49
CA SER A 134 9.88 9.13 -11.05
C SER A 134 9.11 8.02 -10.32
N TYR A 135 9.78 7.34 -9.41
CA TYR A 135 9.21 6.31 -8.55
C TYR A 135 9.88 6.32 -7.17
N LEU A 136 9.38 5.53 -6.24
CA LEU A 136 9.97 5.38 -4.90
C LEU A 136 10.72 4.05 -4.80
N ARG A 137 11.93 4.07 -4.23
CA ARG A 137 12.77 2.89 -3.97
C ARG A 137 13.00 2.76 -2.48
N VAL A 138 13.02 1.53 -1.98
CA VAL A 138 13.35 1.22 -0.59
C VAL A 138 14.86 1.28 -0.40
N ASN A 139 15.31 1.95 0.66
CA ASN A 139 16.72 2.00 1.03
C ASN A 139 17.10 0.75 1.86
N HIS A 140 17.76 -0.21 1.23
CA HIS A 140 18.20 -1.46 1.88
C HIS A 140 19.10 -1.23 3.11
N LYS A 141 19.86 -0.13 3.16
CA LYS A 141 20.75 0.18 4.31
C LYS A 141 19.99 0.61 5.56
N SER A 142 18.76 1.08 5.40
CA SER A 142 17.88 1.45 6.51
C SER A 142 16.90 0.35 6.90
N ALA A 143 16.96 -0.80 6.23
CA ALA A 143 16.03 -1.89 6.47
C ALA A 143 16.31 -2.52 7.85
N VAL A 144 15.28 -2.57 8.68
CA VAL A 144 15.32 -3.16 10.02
C VAL A 144 14.10 -4.05 10.25
N SER A 145 14.23 -4.96 11.22
CA SER A 145 13.12 -5.80 11.64
C SER A 145 12.07 -5.00 12.38
N ILE A 146 10.82 -5.46 12.25
CA ILE A 146 9.69 -4.94 13.00
C ILE A 146 9.54 -5.81 14.25
N SER A 147 9.89 -5.26 15.40
CA SER A 147 9.72 -5.93 16.71
C SER A 147 8.46 -5.51 17.45
N ASP A 148 7.98 -4.29 17.23
CA ASP A 148 7.00 -3.65 18.12
C ASP A 148 5.58 -3.64 17.53
N ILE A 149 5.38 -4.26 16.36
CA ILE A 149 4.10 -4.29 15.67
C ILE A 149 3.71 -5.74 15.40
N ALA A 150 2.64 -6.20 16.05
CA ALA A 150 2.04 -7.49 15.76
C ALA A 150 1.46 -7.50 14.34
N LEU A 151 2.04 -8.34 13.49
CA LEU A 151 1.52 -8.59 12.15
C LEU A 151 0.26 -9.45 12.23
N PRO A 152 -0.74 -9.23 11.36
CA PRO A 152 -1.88 -10.13 11.25
C PRO A 152 -1.40 -11.53 10.84
N GLU A 153 -2.04 -12.58 11.36
CA GLU A 153 -1.94 -13.90 10.76
C GLU A 153 -2.53 -13.86 9.34
N ASN A 154 -1.89 -14.54 8.38
CA ASN A 154 -2.28 -14.56 6.97
C ASN A 154 -2.40 -13.16 6.37
N ILE A 155 -1.26 -12.46 6.26
CA ILE A 155 -1.19 -11.09 5.71
C ILE A 155 -1.97 -10.96 4.39
N ARG A 156 -1.98 -12.00 3.54
CA ARG A 156 -2.75 -12.06 2.28
C ARG A 156 -4.28 -11.98 2.44
N GLU A 157 -4.87 -12.71 3.38
CA GLU A 157 -6.32 -12.70 3.61
C GLU A 157 -6.74 -11.36 4.22
N ALA A 158 -5.92 -10.82 5.12
CA ALA A 158 -6.10 -9.49 5.69
C ALA A 158 -6.15 -8.39 4.61
N GLN A 159 -5.30 -8.46 3.55
CA GLN A 159 -5.35 -7.48 2.45
C GLN A 159 -6.71 -7.51 1.71
N TYR A 160 -7.23 -8.72 1.46
CA TYR A 160 -8.47 -8.89 0.71
C TYR A 160 -9.68 -8.35 1.49
N THR A 161 -9.77 -8.67 2.78
CA THR A 161 -10.82 -8.16 3.67
C THR A 161 -10.68 -6.65 3.88
N GLY A 162 -9.47 -6.13 4.02
CA GLY A 162 -9.19 -4.69 4.16
C GLY A 162 -9.71 -3.87 2.99
N VAL A 163 -9.48 -4.33 1.74
CA VAL A 163 -9.96 -3.64 0.53
C VAL A 163 -11.49 -3.70 0.41
N GLN A 164 -12.12 -4.83 0.74
CA GLN A 164 -13.58 -4.93 0.70
C GLN A 164 -14.25 -3.99 1.72
N ASN A 165 -13.69 -3.89 2.93
CA ASN A 165 -14.20 -3.00 3.97
C ASN A 165 -14.02 -1.53 3.60
N ASP A 166 -12.90 -1.15 2.97
CA ASP A 166 -12.70 0.22 2.49
C ASP A 166 -13.65 0.60 1.37
N ILE A 167 -13.93 -0.32 0.44
CA ILE A 167 -14.93 -0.11 -0.61
C ILE A 167 -16.31 0.10 0.04
N ALA A 168 -16.67 -0.72 1.03
CA ALA A 168 -17.92 -0.59 1.77
C ALA A 168 -17.99 0.74 2.55
N SER A 169 -16.91 1.15 3.22
CA SER A 169 -16.83 2.42 3.95
C SER A 169 -16.87 3.63 3.04
N LEU A 170 -16.17 3.62 1.90
CA LEU A 170 -16.25 4.69 0.90
C LEU A 170 -17.62 4.76 0.23
N GLN A 171 -18.30 3.63 0.04
CA GLN A 171 -19.69 3.58 -0.41
C GLN A 171 -20.64 4.10 0.66
N ALA A 172 -20.39 3.80 1.94
CA ALA A 172 -21.18 4.30 3.07
C ALA A 172 -20.97 5.80 3.28
N GLU A 173 -19.75 6.32 3.18
CA GLU A 173 -19.44 7.75 3.24
C GLU A 173 -20.03 8.52 2.06
N LYS A 174 -20.02 7.93 0.85
CA LYS A 174 -20.73 8.50 -0.30
C LYS A 174 -22.23 8.58 -0.06
N LYS A 175 -22.85 7.49 0.42
CA LYS A 175 -24.26 7.49 0.79
C LYS A 175 -24.58 8.49 1.90
N ALA A 176 -23.75 8.58 2.93
CA ALA A 176 -23.94 9.53 4.03
C ALA A 176 -23.81 11.00 3.57
N LYS A 177 -22.93 11.30 2.61
CA LYS A 177 -22.84 12.62 1.99
C LYS A 177 -24.01 12.92 1.05
N ASP A 178 -24.50 11.92 0.33
CA ASP A 178 -25.67 12.07 -0.55
C ASP A 178 -26.96 12.26 0.27
N ASP A 179 -27.11 11.55 1.39
CA ASP A 179 -28.23 11.67 2.34
C ASP A 179 -28.18 12.98 3.15
N ALA A 180 -26.98 13.46 3.52
CA ALA A 180 -26.83 14.77 4.16
C ALA A 180 -27.16 15.94 3.23
N SER A 181 -27.11 15.76 1.90
CA SER A 181 -27.59 16.77 0.94
C SER A 181 -29.12 16.75 0.74
N LYS A 182 -29.82 15.80 1.38
CA LYS A 182 -31.28 15.61 1.30
C LYS A 182 -31.99 15.65 2.67
N ALA A 183 -31.41 16.27 3.68
CA ALA A 183 -32.15 16.52 4.92
C ALA A 183 -33.34 17.48 4.64
N PRO A 184 -34.59 17.11 4.95
CA PRO A 184 -35.73 17.99 4.76
C PRO A 184 -35.71 19.12 5.79
N GLU A 185 -35.82 20.37 5.34
CA GLU A 185 -36.16 21.49 6.22
C GLU A 185 -37.53 21.22 6.86
N ALA A 186 -37.54 20.95 8.16
CA ALA A 186 -38.76 20.88 8.95
C ALA A 186 -38.57 21.65 10.25
N GLU A 187 -39.28 22.78 10.37
CA GLU A 187 -39.89 23.39 11.57
C GLU A 187 -40.48 24.75 11.12
N ALA A 188 -41.71 25.17 11.39
CA ALA A 188 -42.70 24.75 12.38
C ALA A 188 -44.12 25.15 11.92
N VAL A 189 -45.14 24.41 12.37
CA VAL A 189 -46.56 24.75 12.22
C VAL A 189 -47.19 24.98 13.60
N ALA A 190 -48.15 25.92 13.62
CA ALA A 190 -49.26 26.13 14.56
C ALA A 190 -49.03 27.08 15.76
N GLU A 191 -49.96 27.93 16.21
CA GLU A 191 -51.29 28.43 15.76
C GLU A 191 -51.81 29.25 16.97
N VAL A 192 -52.37 30.46 16.80
CA VAL A 192 -53.44 30.96 17.70
C VAL A 192 -54.37 31.89 16.90
N GLU A 193 -55.60 31.41 16.76
CA GLU A 193 -56.80 32.06 16.24
C GLU A 193 -57.37 33.07 17.24
N LYS A 194 -57.94 34.21 16.78
CA LYS A 194 -59.22 34.76 17.28
C LYS A 194 -59.75 35.92 16.45
N ASP A 195 -61.03 35.81 16.14
CA ASP A 195 -61.96 36.74 15.48
C ASP A 195 -61.85 38.22 15.83
N ALA A 196 -62.05 39.10 14.84
CA ALA A 196 -63.20 40.01 14.74
C ALA A 196 -62.93 41.16 13.72
N VAL A 197 -63.81 41.27 12.72
CA VAL A 197 -64.04 42.50 11.92
C VAL A 197 -64.80 43.49 12.83
N PRO A 198 -64.50 44.82 12.88
CA PRO A 198 -65.07 45.76 11.90
C PRO A 198 -64.23 47.00 11.51
N ASN A 199 -64.57 47.48 10.30
CA ASN A 199 -64.58 48.83 9.74
C ASN A 199 -64.08 50.01 10.60
N PHE A 200 -63.29 50.89 9.95
CA PHE A 200 -63.61 52.32 9.79
C PHE A 200 -63.07 52.82 8.44
#